data_AF-A0A5Q4GU61-F1
#
_entry.id   AF-A0A5Q4GU61-F1
#
_cell.length_a   1.000
_cell.length_b   1.000
_cell.length_c   1.000
_cell.angle_alpha   90.00
_cell.angle_beta   90.00
_cell.angle_gamma   90.00
#
_symmetry.space_group_name_H-M   'P 1'
#
loop_
_entity.id
_entity.type
_entity.pdbx_description
1 polymer ?
#
loop_
_entity_poly.entity_id
_entity_poly.type
_entity_poly.pdbx_seq_one_letter_code
_entity_poly.pdbx_strand_id
1 'polypeptide(L)' 'CLEETAWTAFDNGSRDEIMGFRHRELAVEGVQFHPESILTRQGHALLDNFLKSIRR' A
#
# COMPACT_ATOMS: atom_id res chain seq x y z
N CYS A 1 -17.10 -1.49 -0.55
CA CYS A 1 -16.39 -2.76 -0.24
C CYS A 1 -14.89 -2.61 -0.52
N LEU A 2 -14.01 -3.29 0.23
CA LEU A 2 -12.54 -3.20 0.14
C LEU A 2 -11.92 -4.38 -0.66
N GLU A 3 -10.73 -4.19 -1.21
CA GLU A 3 -9.89 -5.26 -1.77
C GLU A 3 -8.41 -5.10 -1.37
N GLU A 4 -7.72 -6.22 -1.21
CA GLU A 4 -6.31 -6.29 -0.83
C GLU A 4 -5.40 -5.83 -1.96
N THR A 5 -4.41 -5.01 -1.65
CA THR A 5 -3.43 -4.50 -2.64
C THR A 5 -1.98 -4.90 -2.31
N ALA A 6 -1.68 -5.25 -1.06
CA ALA A 6 -0.35 -5.69 -0.64
C ALA A 6 -0.40 -6.63 0.58
N TRP A 7 0.58 -7.52 0.68
CA TRP A 7 0.75 -8.46 1.80
C TRP A 7 2.24 -8.78 2.04
N THR A 8 2.61 -9.16 3.26
CA THR A 8 3.89 -9.83 3.55
C THR A 8 3.81 -11.31 3.17
N ALA A 9 4.97 -11.95 3.02
CA ALA A 9 5.06 -13.37 2.76
C ALA A 9 6.01 -14.02 3.77
N PHE A 10 5.65 -15.23 4.21
CA PHE A 10 6.55 -16.11 4.93
C PHE A 10 7.67 -16.62 4.02
N ASP A 11 8.75 -17.17 4.60
CA ASP A 11 9.89 -17.72 3.86
C ASP A 11 9.51 -18.82 2.85
N ASN A 12 8.40 -19.52 3.11
CA ASN A 12 7.86 -20.54 2.22
C ASN A 12 7.02 -19.96 1.07
N GLY A 13 6.94 -18.63 0.95
CA GLY A 13 6.18 -17.92 -0.08
C GLY A 13 4.67 -17.84 0.16
N SER A 14 4.16 -18.40 1.26
CA SER A 14 2.75 -18.25 1.63
C SER A 14 2.45 -16.85 2.17
N ARG A 15 1.21 -16.40 2.01
CA ARG A 15 0.77 -15.07 2.49
C ARG A 15 0.79 -15.02 4.00
N ASP A 16 1.23 -13.87 4.52
CA ASP A 16 1.29 -13.56 5.94
C ASP A 16 0.31 -12.42 6.27
N GLU A 17 0.79 -11.19 6.51
CA GLU A 17 -0.04 -10.07 6.94
C GLU A 17 -0.48 -9.19 5.77
N ILE A 18 -1.70 -8.64 5.85
CA ILE A 18 -2.20 -7.66 4.88
C ILE A 18 -1.53 -6.31 5.17
N MET A 19 -0.88 -5.75 4.16
CA MET A 19 -0.13 -4.49 4.26
C MET A 19 -0.80 -3.31 3.56
N GLY A 20 -1.81 -3.57 2.72
CA GLY A 20 -2.54 -2.53 2.04
C GLY A 20 -3.86 -3.00 1.46
N PHE A 21 -4.81 -2.07 1.38
CA PHE A 21 -6.12 -2.28 0.78
C PHE A 21 -6.62 -0.99 0.12
N ARG A 22 -7.56 -1.15 -0.81
CA ARG A 22 -8.27 -0.02 -1.42
C ARG A 22 -9.78 -0.24 -1.45
N HIS A 23 -10.54 0.83 -1.44
CA HIS A 23 -11.97 0.77 -1.69
C HIS A 23 -12.23 0.57 -3.19
N ARG A 24 -13.16 -0.32 -3.54
CA ARG A 24 -13.44 -0.67 -4.95
C ARG A 24 -14.01 0.48 -5.78
N GLU A 25 -14.69 1.41 -5.11
CA GLU A 25 -15.47 2.48 -5.76
C GLU A 25 -15.03 3.89 -5.35
N LEU A 26 -14.34 4.02 -4.22
CA LEU A 26 -13.96 5.33 -3.66
C LEU A 26 -12.45 5.46 -3.78
N ALA A 27 -11.96 6.69 -3.98
CA ALA A 27 -10.54 7.00 -3.98
C ALA A 27 -9.96 6.99 -2.55
N VAL A 28 -10.04 5.82 -1.90
CA VAL A 28 -9.60 5.58 -0.53
C VAL A 28 -8.69 4.36 -0.53
N GLU A 29 -7.46 4.56 -0.05
CA GLU A 29 -6.44 3.53 0.11
C GLU A 29 -5.89 3.57 1.55
N GLY A 30 -5.53 2.41 2.09
CA GLY A 30 -4.90 2.27 3.39
C GLY A 30 -3.64 1.40 3.29
N VAL A 31 -2.59 1.77 4.01
CA VAL A 31 -1.34 1.01 4.11
C VAL A 31 -0.91 0.91 5.57
N GLN A 32 -0.33 -0.23 5.95
CA GLN A 32 0.16 -0.47 7.32
C GLN A 32 1.60 0.04 7.55
N PHE A 33 2.40 0.17 6.49
CA PHE A 33 3.72 0.78 6.61
C PHE A 33 3.61 2.31 6.64
N HIS A 34 4.62 2.97 7.21
CA HIS A 34 4.75 4.42 7.24
C HIS A 34 5.61 4.90 6.07
N PRO A 35 5.04 5.14 4.86
CA PRO A 35 5.81 5.62 3.71
C PRO A 35 6.45 7.00 3.96
N GLU A 36 5.96 7.76 4.93
CA GLU A 36 6.49 9.06 5.33
C GLU A 36 7.78 8.99 6.16
N SER A 37 8.17 7.81 6.65
CA SER A 37 9.38 7.67 7.46
C SER A 37 10.65 7.93 6.64
N ILE A 38 11.53 8.82 7.13
CA ILE A 38 12.78 9.26 6.46
C ILE A 38 13.72 8.13 5.99
N LEU A 39 13.59 6.92 6.53
CA LEU A 39 14.47 5.79 6.25
C LEU A 39 13.95 4.81 5.17
N THR A 40 12.69 4.95 4.71
CA THR A 40 12.17 4.10 3.64
C THR A 40 12.61 4.64 2.28
N ARG A 41 13.64 4.01 1.70
CA ARG A 41 14.22 4.42 0.39
C ARG A 41 13.19 4.53 -0.73
N GLN A 42 12.11 3.74 -0.67
CA GLN A 42 11.02 3.73 -1.64
C GLN A 42 9.77 4.50 -1.17
N GLY A 43 9.76 5.07 0.04
CA GLY A 43 8.60 5.73 0.64
C GLY A 43 8.07 6.89 -0.22
N HIS A 44 8.96 7.74 -0.71
CA HIS A 44 8.60 8.84 -1.61
C HIS A 44 8.00 8.37 -2.95
N ALA A 45 8.49 7.25 -3.50
CA ALA A 45 7.96 6.71 -4.76
C ALA A 45 6.53 6.15 -4.58
N LEU A 46 6.26 5.52 -3.44
CA LEU A 46 4.92 5.05 -3.08
C LEU A 46 3.96 6.23 -2.88
N LEU A 47 4.42 7.29 -2.22
CA LEU A 47 3.63 8.50 -2.03
C LEU A 47 3.33 9.21 -3.37
N ASP A 48 4.31 9.31 -4.27
CA ASP A 48 4.11 9.88 -5.61
C ASP A 48 3.08 9.06 -6.43
N ASN A 49 3.14 7.73 -6.36
CA ASN A 49 2.15 6.86 -7.00
C ASN A 49 0.73 7.11 -6.47
N PHE A 50 0.59 7.27 -5.15
CA PHE A 50 -0.69 7.61 -4.52
C PHE A 50 -1.20 8.99 -4.97
N LEU A 51 -0.35 10.01 -4.97
CA LEU A 51 -0.75 11.35 -5.44
C LEU A 51 -1.14 11.34 -6.92
N LYS A 52 -0.47 10.52 -7.75
CA LYS A 52 -0.84 10.32 -9.16
C LYS A 52 -2.15 9.55 -9.32
N SER A 53 -2.50 8.65 -8.40
CA SER A 53 -3.78 7.91 -8.48
C SER A 53 -4.97 8.82 -8.19
N ILE A 54 -4.82 9.83 -7.31
CA ILE A 54 -5.87 10.80 -6.96
C ILE A 54 -6.10 11.86 -8.05
N ARG A 55 -5.09 12.18 -8.86
CA ARG A 55 -5.14 13.24 -9.88
C ARG A 55 -5.72 12.80 -11.24
N ARG A 56 -6.34 11.63 -11.31
CA ARG A 56 -7.01 11.10 -12.51
C ARG A 56 -8.52 11.35 -12.44
#